data_AF-A0A849C1D4-F1
#
_entry.id   AF-A0A849C1D4-F1
#
_cell.length_a   1.000
_cell.length_b   1.000
_cell.length_c   1.000
_cell.angle_alpha   90.00
_cell.angle_beta   90.00
_cell.angle_gamma   90.00
#
_symmetry.space_group_name_H-M   'P 1'
#
loop_
_entity.id
_entity.type
_entity.pdbx_description
1 polymer ?
#
loop_
_entity_poly.entity_id
_entity_poly.type
_entity_poly.pdbx_seq_one_letter_code
_entity_poly.pdbx_strand_id
1 'polypeptide(L)'
;MTTMAEEDVLSAAELDLAVEEFADVVDTAVVEAETSIAGPIVQVLKGNPSDDEVAALVAVFAAAAASGSAADGSRGPADMWGRPTLLHRGSSPFSPYAFPALSHLRD
;
A
#
# COMPACT_ATOMS: atom_id res chain seq x y z
N MET A 1 -4.84 -34.85 31.34
CA MET A 1 -3.82 -34.12 30.56
C MET A 1 -3.74 -34.72 29.16
N THR A 2 -4.84 -34.70 28.39
CA THR A 2 -4.87 -35.34 27.05
C THR A 2 -5.71 -34.54 26.05
N THR A 3 -6.78 -33.87 26.48
CA THR A 3 -7.64 -33.12 25.55
C THR A 3 -7.01 -31.83 25.01
N MET A 4 -6.21 -31.11 25.82
CA MET A 4 -5.57 -29.85 25.39
C MET A 4 -4.40 -30.10 24.42
N ALA A 5 -3.71 -31.24 24.56
CA ALA A 5 -2.64 -31.62 23.63
C ALA A 5 -3.18 -32.08 22.26
N GLU A 6 -4.39 -32.66 22.24
CA GLU A 6 -5.06 -33.06 20.99
C GLU A 6 -5.56 -31.83 20.20
N GLU A 7 -6.03 -30.78 20.89
CA GLU A 7 -6.45 -29.52 20.25
C GLU A 7 -5.27 -28.74 19.65
N ASP A 8 -4.13 -28.67 20.36
CA ASP A 8 -2.92 -28.03 19.85
C ASP A 8 -2.37 -28.73 18.59
N VAL A 9 -2.42 -30.07 18.57
CA VAL A 9 -1.99 -30.86 17.40
C VAL A 9 -2.95 -30.68 16.23
N LEU A 10 -4.25 -30.56 16.49
CA LEU A 10 -5.25 -30.32 15.45
C LEU A 10 -5.13 -28.89 14.87
N SER A 11 -4.93 -27.89 15.73
CA SER A 11 -4.72 -26.50 15.30
C SER A 11 -3.43 -26.32 14.50
N ALA A 12 -2.36 -27.04 14.84
CA ALA A 12 -1.11 -27.00 14.08
C ALA A 12 -1.29 -27.61 12.67
N ALA A 13 -2.04 -28.70 12.54
CA ALA A 13 -2.30 -29.34 11.25
C ALA A 13 -3.20 -28.49 10.34
N GLU A 14 -4.19 -27.80 10.91
CA GLU A 14 -5.03 -26.85 10.14
C GLU A 14 -4.23 -25.65 9.65
N LEU A 15 -3.29 -25.16 10.46
CA LEU A 15 -2.41 -24.04 10.10
C LEU A 15 -1.46 -24.41 8.96
N ASP A 16 -0.84 -25.59 9.00
CA ASP A 16 0.06 -26.07 7.92
C ASP A 16 -0.71 -26.20 6.58
N LEU A 17 -1.94 -26.73 6.61
CA LEU A 17 -2.78 -26.85 5.41
C LEU A 17 -3.16 -25.47 4.84
N ALA A 18 -3.48 -24.50 5.71
CA ALA A 18 -3.80 -23.14 5.29
C ALA A 18 -2.57 -22.41 4.73
N VAL A 19 -1.38 -22.62 5.31
CA VAL A 19 -0.12 -22.00 4.87
C VAL A 19 0.25 -22.41 3.44
N GLU A 20 0.01 -23.67 3.03
CA GLU A 20 0.25 -24.11 1.65
C GLU A 20 -0.68 -23.40 0.65
N GLU A 21 -1.97 -23.22 0.98
CA GLU A 21 -2.92 -22.47 0.16
C GLU A 21 -2.52 -20.99 0.04
N PHE A 22 -2.09 -20.38 1.14
CA PHE A 22 -1.59 -19.00 1.11
C PHE A 22 -0.26 -18.87 0.37
N ALA A 23 0.61 -19.88 0.42
CA ALA A 23 1.89 -19.87 -0.30
C ALA A 23 1.68 -19.85 -1.82
N ASP A 24 0.74 -20.63 -2.35
CA ASP A 24 0.42 -20.67 -3.79
C ASP A 24 -0.21 -19.36 -4.28
N VAL A 25 -1.04 -18.72 -3.44
CA VAL A 25 -1.62 -17.39 -3.69
C VAL A 25 -0.55 -16.29 -3.65
N VAL A 26 0.38 -16.37 -2.70
CA VAL A 26 1.50 -15.42 -2.59
C VAL A 26 2.46 -15.60 -3.76
N ASP A 27 2.78 -16.82 -4.18
CA ASP A 27 3.67 -17.08 -5.32
C ASP A 27 3.03 -16.54 -6.63
N THR A 28 1.72 -16.75 -6.82
CA THR A 28 0.96 -16.13 -7.93
C THR A 28 0.97 -14.60 -7.89
N ALA A 29 0.81 -13.99 -6.70
CA ALA A 29 0.81 -12.53 -6.54
C ALA A 29 2.20 -11.91 -6.71
N VAL A 30 3.27 -12.64 -6.34
CA VAL A 30 4.67 -12.22 -6.55
C VAL A 30 5.02 -12.30 -8.04
N VAL A 31 4.54 -13.31 -8.77
CA VAL A 31 4.74 -13.43 -10.22
C VAL A 31 4.08 -12.29 -11.01
N GLU A 32 2.93 -11.74 -10.57
CA GLU A 32 2.35 -10.54 -11.19
C GLU A 32 3.08 -9.23 -10.83
N ALA A 33 3.69 -9.14 -9.64
CA ALA A 33 4.37 -7.94 -9.17
C ALA A 33 5.83 -7.82 -9.66
N GLU A 34 6.46 -8.92 -10.07
CA GLU A 34 7.88 -8.98 -10.43
C GLU A 34 8.14 -9.12 -11.94
N THR A 35 7.27 -8.57 -12.79
CA THR A 35 7.76 -8.10 -14.10
C THR A 35 8.60 -6.84 -13.87
N SER A 36 9.76 -7.00 -13.22
CA SER A 36 10.82 -6.02 -13.26
C SER A 36 11.16 -5.85 -14.74
N ILE A 37 10.74 -4.71 -15.31
CA ILE A 37 10.98 -4.37 -16.70
C ILE A 37 12.48 -4.03 -16.79
N ALA A 38 13.35 -5.04 -16.73
CA ALA A 38 14.79 -4.89 -16.79
C ALA A 38 15.30 -4.62 -18.23
N GLY A 39 14.38 -4.32 -19.16
CA GLY A 39 14.65 -4.07 -20.57
C GLY A 39 13.89 -2.84 -21.09
N PRO A 40 14.22 -2.39 -22.32
CA PRO A 40 13.51 -1.28 -22.94
C PRO A 40 12.03 -1.63 -23.16
N ILE A 41 11.13 -0.73 -22.75
CA ILE A 41 9.67 -0.87 -22.90
C ILE A 41 9.24 -0.86 -24.38
N VAL A 42 10.05 -0.23 -25.24
CA VAL A 42 9.82 -0.11 -26.67
C VAL A 42 11.07 -0.56 -27.42
N GLN A 43 10.92 -1.45 -28.39
CA GLN A 43 12.01 -1.97 -29.22
C GLN A 43 11.74 -1.70 -30.71
N VAL A 44 12.75 -1.17 -31.41
CA VAL A 44 12.73 -1.03 -32.87
C VAL A 44 13.15 -2.35 -33.50
N LEU A 45 12.22 -3.07 -34.13
CA LEU A 45 12.51 -4.37 -34.75
C LEU A 45 13.14 -4.24 -36.14
N LYS A 46 12.85 -3.14 -36.86
CA LYS A 46 13.30 -2.93 -38.24
C LYS A 46 13.35 -1.45 -38.61
N GLY A 47 14.35 -1.08 -39.42
CA GLY A 47 14.54 0.28 -39.93
C GLY A 47 15.40 1.14 -39.01
N ASN A 48 15.64 2.39 -39.43
CA ASN A 48 16.31 3.41 -38.64
C ASN A 48 15.38 4.64 -38.58
N PRO A 49 14.60 4.82 -37.51
CA PRO A 49 13.68 5.94 -37.41
C PRO A 49 14.49 7.25 -37.44
N SER A 50 13.94 8.25 -38.13
CA SER A 50 14.48 9.60 -38.11
C SER A 50 14.17 10.29 -36.77
N ASP A 51 14.92 11.34 -36.45
CA ASP A 51 14.75 12.12 -35.21
C ASP A 51 13.31 12.68 -35.09
N ASP A 52 12.71 13.07 -36.22
CA ASP A 52 11.34 13.59 -36.28
C ASP A 52 10.29 12.51 -35.90
N GLU A 53 10.48 11.28 -36.35
CA GLU A 53 9.59 10.16 -36.04
C GLU A 53 9.69 9.77 -34.56
N VAL A 54 10.90 9.80 -33.99
CA VAL A 54 11.11 9.58 -32.55
C VAL A 54 10.43 10.69 -31.74
N ALA A 55 10.59 11.95 -32.13
CA ALA A 55 9.93 13.08 -31.46
C ALA A 55 8.40 12.96 -31.49
N ALA A 56 7.83 12.56 -32.63
CA ALA A 56 6.40 12.33 -32.76
C ALA A 56 5.89 11.24 -31.80
N LEU A 57 6.59 10.11 -31.70
CA LEU A 57 6.23 9.04 -30.77
C LEU A 57 6.31 9.48 -29.31
N VAL A 58 7.39 10.18 -28.93
CA VAL A 58 7.56 10.72 -27.58
C VAL A 58 6.44 11.71 -27.24
N ALA A 59 6.06 12.58 -28.17
CA ALA A 59 4.98 13.54 -27.96
C ALA A 59 3.63 12.84 -27.70
N VAL A 60 3.32 11.77 -28.44
CA VAL A 60 2.10 10.97 -28.22
C VAL A 60 2.12 10.29 -26.85
N PHE A 61 3.24 9.67 -26.46
CA PHE A 61 3.35 9.04 -25.15
C PHE A 61 3.27 10.05 -24.00
N ALA A 62 3.89 11.22 -24.15
CA ALA A 62 3.79 12.30 -23.16
C ALA A 62 2.35 12.81 -23.04
N ALA A 63 1.65 13.00 -24.16
CA ALA A 63 0.24 13.40 -24.16
C ALA A 63 -0.67 12.33 -23.51
N ALA A 64 -0.42 11.06 -23.80
CA ALA A 64 -1.14 9.94 -23.19
C ALA A 64 -0.88 9.88 -21.67
N ALA A 65 0.37 10.05 -21.23
CA ALA A 65 0.74 10.09 -19.83
C ALA A 65 0.10 11.28 -19.10
N ALA A 66 0.02 12.44 -19.74
CA ALA A 66 -0.66 13.62 -19.19
C ALA A 66 -2.19 13.49 -19.17
N SER A 67 -2.77 12.68 -20.06
CA SER A 67 -4.21 12.40 -20.13
C SER A 67 -4.65 11.30 -19.18
N GLY A 68 -3.70 10.48 -18.69
CA GLY A 68 -3.97 9.52 -17.63
C GLY A 68 -4.39 10.25 -16.36
N SER A 69 -5.47 9.77 -15.72
CA SER A 69 -5.78 10.17 -14.35
C SER A 69 -4.49 10.02 -13.53
N ALA A 70 -4.13 11.05 -12.76
CA ALA A 70 -3.03 10.98 -11.81
C ALA A 70 -3.11 9.62 -11.12
N ALA A 71 -2.01 8.85 -11.17
CA ALA A 71 -1.94 7.51 -10.59
C ALA A 71 -2.67 7.54 -9.26
N ASP A 72 -3.69 6.69 -9.10
CA ASP A 72 -4.55 6.63 -7.90
C ASP A 72 -3.64 6.83 -6.69
N GLY A 73 -3.69 8.03 -6.11
CA GLY A 73 -2.75 8.43 -5.07
C GLY A 73 -2.85 7.37 -3.99
N SER A 74 -1.70 6.82 -3.57
CA SER A 74 -1.54 5.73 -2.61
C SER A 74 -2.87 5.10 -2.20
N ARG A 75 -3.27 4.01 -2.87
CA ARG A 75 -4.52 3.27 -2.57
C ARG A 75 -4.52 2.61 -1.18
N GLY A 76 -3.51 2.90 -0.35
CA GLY A 76 -3.40 2.46 1.02
C GLY A 76 -4.19 3.35 1.99
N PRO A 77 -4.30 2.93 3.26
CA PRO A 77 -4.80 3.78 4.32
C PRO A 77 -4.06 5.13 4.34
N ALA A 78 -4.77 6.20 4.71
CA ALA A 78 -4.18 7.53 4.79
C ALA A 78 -2.91 7.51 5.67
N ASP A 79 -1.82 8.10 5.18
CA ASP A 79 -0.60 8.26 5.98
C ASP A 79 -0.90 9.23 7.15
N MET A 80 -0.80 8.69 8.36
CA MET A 80 -1.04 9.44 9.60
C MET A 80 0.27 9.84 10.28
N TRP A 81 1.43 9.46 9.72
CA TRP A 81 2.73 9.83 10.26
C TRP A 81 2.95 11.34 10.09
N GLY A 82 3.48 12.00 11.13
CA GLY A 82 3.82 13.42 11.08
C GLY A 82 2.65 14.40 11.15
N ARG A 83 1.40 13.97 11.39
CA ARG A 83 0.29 14.93 11.66
C ARG A 83 0.68 15.82 12.85
N PRO A 84 0.67 17.15 12.73
CA PRO A 84 1.04 18.05 13.83
C PRO A 84 0.23 17.82 15.12
N THR A 85 -1.02 17.37 14.97
CA THR A 85 -1.91 16.97 16.07
C THR A 85 -1.51 15.68 16.78
N LEU A 86 -0.60 14.88 16.22
CA LEU A 86 -0.03 13.69 16.85
C LEU A 86 1.39 13.95 17.40
N LEU A 87 2.07 14.99 16.90
CA LEU A 87 3.43 15.37 17.33
C LEU A 87 3.45 16.09 18.68
N HIS A 88 2.47 16.96 18.91
CA HIS A 88 2.19 17.53 20.23
C HIS A 88 0.99 16.75 20.77
N ARG A 89 1.03 16.30 22.04
CA ARG A 89 -0.08 15.58 22.71
C ARG A 89 -1.42 16.21 22.33
N GLY A 90 -2.06 15.68 21.30
CA GLY A 90 -3.18 16.36 20.65
C GLY A 90 -4.48 15.75 21.11
N SER A 91 -5.48 16.60 21.11
CA SER A 91 -6.72 16.48 21.88
C SER A 91 -6.50 16.82 23.36
N SER A 92 -6.67 18.10 23.70
CA SER A 92 -7.10 18.44 25.06
C SER A 92 -8.40 17.68 25.29
N PRO A 93 -8.53 16.84 26.34
CA PRO A 93 -9.77 16.13 26.56
C PRO A 93 -10.89 17.15 26.67
N PHE A 94 -11.94 17.00 25.85
CA PHE A 94 -13.17 17.77 25.96
C PHE A 94 -13.97 17.22 27.15
N SER A 95 -13.34 17.21 28.33
CA SER A 95 -13.96 16.78 29.58
C SER A 95 -14.10 18.01 30.48
N PRO A 96 -15.24 18.16 31.19
CA PRO A 96 -15.44 19.27 32.13
C PRO A 96 -14.35 19.39 33.21
N TYR A 97 -13.59 18.31 33.43
CA TYR A 97 -12.53 18.21 34.45
C TYR A 97 -11.12 18.31 33.89
N ALA A 98 -10.95 18.62 32.60
CA ALA A 98 -9.63 18.77 31.98
C ALA A 98 -8.77 19.87 32.65
N PHE A 99 -9.42 20.82 33.35
CA PHE A 99 -8.76 21.87 34.11
C PHE A 99 -9.29 21.89 35.55
N PRO A 100 -8.69 21.13 36.48
CA PRO A 100 -9.16 21.02 37.87
C PRO A 100 -9.11 22.36 38.63
N ALA A 101 -8.27 23.29 38.20
CA ALA A 101 -8.19 24.64 38.76
C ALA A 101 -9.36 25.56 38.34
N LEU A 102 -10.15 25.18 37.34
CA LEU A 102 -11.24 25.99 36.80
C LEU A 102 -12.60 25.26 36.82
N SER A 103 -12.62 23.96 37.09
CA SER A 103 -13.85 23.14 37.06
C SER A 103 -14.84 23.50 38.17
N HIS A 104 -14.36 24.08 39.28
CA HIS A 104 -15.18 24.46 40.43
C HIS A 104 -15.83 25.86 40.29
N LEU A 105 -15.65 26.54 39.15
CA LEU A 105 -16.16 27.90 38.89
C LEU A 105 -17.44 27.91 38.02
N ARG A 106 -18.03 26.74 37.74
CA ARG A 106 -19.29 26.63 37.01
C ARG A 106 -20.44 26.41 38.00
N ASP A 107 -21.29 27.42 38.11
CA ASP A 107 -22.65 27.33 38.68
C ASP A 107 -23.67 26.92 37.60
#